data_AF-A0A1G2KUW9-F1
#
_entry.id   AF-A0A1G2KUW9-F1
#
_cell.length_a   1.000
_cell.length_b   1.000
_cell.length_c   1.000
_cell.angle_alpha   90.00
_cell.angle_beta   90.00
_cell.angle_gamma   90.00
#
_symmetry.space_group_name_H-M   'P 1'
#
loop_
_entity.id
_entity.type
_entity.pdbx_description
1 polymer ?
#
loop_
_entity_poly.entity_id
_entity_poly.type
_entity_poly.pdbx_seq_one_letter_code
_entity_poly.pdbx_strand_id
1 'polypeptide(L)' 'MLPANVLDFCLANPHLIPKVWKGKAVFFWGTIYRDSRGVLFVRDLYFRDGGWYSSCSRLGDDWSGGSPAALRAS' A
#
# COMPACT_ATOMS: atom_id res chain seq x y z
N MET A 1 -9.75 6.61 2.93
CA MET A 1 -8.77 6.02 1.99
C MET A 1 -7.43 6.68 2.27
N LEU A 2 -6.35 5.92 2.53
CA LEU A 2 -5.04 6.51 2.89
C LEU A 2 -4.32 7.00 1.62
N PRO A 3 -4.05 8.31 1.47
CA PRO A 3 -3.36 8.83 0.30
C PRO A 3 -1.85 8.55 0.33
N ALA A 4 -1.22 8.51 -0.85
CA ALA A 4 0.18 8.08 -0.98
C ALA A 4 1.18 8.99 -0.25
N ASN A 5 0.86 10.26 -0.01
CA ASN A 5 1.70 11.16 0.81
C ASN A 5 1.82 10.70 2.27
N VAL A 6 0.83 9.96 2.80
CA VAL A 6 0.92 9.36 4.14
C VAL A 6 1.98 8.26 4.16
N LEU A 7 2.12 7.50 3.07
CA LEU A 7 3.18 6.50 2.97
C LEU A 7 4.57 7.17 2.98
N ASP A 8 4.75 8.26 2.23
CA ASP A 8 6.02 8.99 2.22
C ASP A 8 6.36 9.55 3.62
N PHE A 9 5.34 10.07 4.33
CA PHE A 9 5.48 10.48 5.72
C PHE A 9 5.87 9.32 6.65
N CYS A 10 5.25 8.14 6.49
CA CYS A 10 5.58 6.95 7.25
C CYS A 10 7.02 6.49 7.01
N LEU A 11 7.49 6.45 5.76
CA LEU A 11 8.86 6.09 5.42
C LEU A 11 9.88 7.07 5.98
N ALA A 12 9.57 8.37 6.00
CA ALA A 12 10.41 9.40 6.62
C ALA A 12 10.41 9.32 8.16
N ASN A 13 9.36 8.74 8.76
CA ASN A 13 9.20 8.63 10.22
C ASN A 13 8.88 7.19 10.65
N PRO A 14 9.79 6.21 10.46
CA PRO A 14 9.46 4.80 10.65
C PRO A 14 9.04 4.40 12.07
N HIS A 15 9.43 5.21 13.07
CA HIS A 15 9.09 5.03 14.48
C HIS A 15 7.61 5.31 14.79
N LEU A 16 6.91 6.05 13.92
CA LEU A 16 5.47 6.32 14.03
C LEU A 16 4.61 5.22 13.41
N ILE A 17 5.19 4.33 12.62
CA ILE A 17 4.43 3.28 11.95
C ILE A 17 3.93 2.28 12.99
N PRO A 18 2.61 2.00 13.04
CA PRO A 18 2.04 1.07 14.00
C PRO A 18 2.71 -0.31 13.92
N LYS A 19 3.18 -0.83 15.06
CA LYS A 19 3.81 -2.18 15.11
C LYS A 19 2.87 -3.29 14.63
N VAL A 20 1.56 -3.10 14.73
CA VAL A 20 0.51 -4.02 14.24
C VAL A 20 0.48 -4.16 12.71
N TRP A 21 1.16 -3.28 11.98
CA TRP A 21 1.31 -3.38 10.53
C TRP A 21 2.45 -4.31 10.12
N LYS A 22 3.32 -4.74 11.05
CA LYS A 22 4.36 -5.73 10.75
C LYS A 22 3.74 -7.07 10.33
N GLY A 23 4.33 -7.71 9.32
CA GLY A 23 3.80 -8.94 8.73
C GLY A 23 2.58 -8.75 7.81
N LYS A 24 2.22 -7.50 7.48
CA LYS A 24 1.13 -7.16 6.56
C LYS A 24 1.63 -6.24 5.46
N ALA A 25 0.98 -6.30 4.30
CA ALA A 25 1.06 -5.27 3.28
C ALA A 25 -0.07 -4.25 3.51
N VAL A 26 0.29 -2.98 3.70
CA VAL A 26 -0.66 -1.89 3.94
C VAL A 26 -0.78 -1.05 2.68
N PHE A 27 -1.94 -1.12 2.04
CA PHE A 27 -2.20 -0.48 0.75
C PHE A 27 -2.75 0.95 0.90
N PHE A 28 -2.16 1.90 0.19
CA PHE A 28 -2.50 3.32 0.22
C PHE A 28 -3.40 3.68 -0.96
N TRP A 29 -4.65 3.23 -0.86
CA TRP A 29 -5.66 3.35 -1.91
C TRP A 29 -6.03 4.79 -2.30
N GLY A 30 -5.67 5.79 -1.49
CA GLY A 30 -6.05 7.20 -1.68
C GLY A 30 -5.49 7.82 -2.94
N THR A 31 -4.57 7.13 -3.62
CA THR A 31 -4.01 7.54 -4.90
C THR A 31 -3.82 6.29 -5.77
N ILE A 32 -4.48 6.28 -6.93
CA ILE A 32 -4.27 5.25 -7.95
C ILE A 32 -3.42 5.86 -9.05
N TYR A 33 -2.31 5.20 -9.36
CA TYR A 33 -1.40 5.60 -10.42
C TYR A 33 -1.72 4.82 -11.69
N ARG A 34 -1.37 5.40 -12.84
CA ARG A 34 -1.46 4.78 -14.15
C ARG A 34 -0.12 4.91 -14.86
N ASP A 35 0.44 3.81 -15.33
CA ASP A 35 1.65 3.85 -16.15
C ASP A 35 1.35 4.21 -17.61
N SER A 36 2.39 4.36 -18.43
CA SER A 36 2.25 4.70 -19.85
C SER A 36 1.57 3.62 -20.70
N ARG A 37 1.41 2.39 -20.18
CA ARG A 37 0.70 1.28 -20.82
C ARG A 37 -0.75 1.18 -20.33
N GLY A 38 -1.19 2.07 -19.45
CA GLY A 38 -2.53 2.07 -18.89
C GLY A 38 -2.72 1.16 -17.68
N VAL A 39 -1.67 0.49 -17.20
CA VAL A 39 -1.73 -0.38 -16.02
C VAL A 39 -1.93 0.48 -14.77
N LEU A 40 -2.95 0.14 -14.00
CA LEU A 40 -3.24 0.82 -12.75
C LEU A 40 -2.48 0.16 -11.60
N PHE A 41 -1.98 0.95 -10.65
CA PHE A 41 -1.32 0.42 -9.46
C PHE A 41 -1.51 1.33 -8.24
N VAL A 42 -1.32 0.76 -7.07
CA VAL A 42 -1.40 1.43 -5.76
C VAL A 42 -0.08 1.18 -5.04
N ARG A 43 0.35 2.12 -4.20
CA ARG A 43 1.52 1.91 -3.34
C ARG A 43 1.16 1.18 -2.06
N ASP A 44 2.06 0.34 -1.61
CA ASP A 44 1.94 -0.39 -0.36
C ASP A 44 3.19 -0.23 0.52
N LEU A 45 3.01 -0.39 1.82
CA LEU A 45 4.05 -0.38 2.85
C LEU A 45 4.08 -1.75 3.51
N TYR A 46 5.28 -2.29 3.71
CA TYR A 46 5.48 -3.57 4.38
C TYR A 46 6.74 -3.55 5.25
N PHE A 47 6.79 -4.44 6.24
CA PHE A 47 7.95 -4.64 7.10
C PHE A 47 8.63 -5.97 6.77
N ARG A 48 9.92 -5.93 6.46
CA ARG A 48 10.73 -7.12 6.15
C ARG A 48 12.17 -6.88 6.60
N ASP A 49 12.90 -7.92 6.97
CA ASP A 49 14.35 -7.86 7.23
C ASP A 49 14.78 -6.72 8.17
N GLY A 50 13.95 -6.42 9.19
CA GLY A 50 14.22 -5.38 10.19
C GLY A 50 13.86 -3.94 9.77
N GLY A 51 13.38 -3.72 8.55
CA GLY A 51 13.08 -2.40 7.99
C GLY A 51 11.68 -2.25 7.40
N TRP A 52 11.27 -1.00 7.21
CA TRP A 52 10.05 -0.65 6.47
C TRP A 52 10.41 -0.31 5.02
N TYR A 53 9.64 -0.85 4.09
CA TYR A 53 9.82 -0.67 2.65
C TYR A 53 8.48 -0.36 2.00
N SER A 54 8.54 0.17 0.77
CA SER A 54 7.35 0.33 -0.06
C SER A 54 7.48 -0.35 -1.41
N SER A 55 6.34 -0.76 -1.99
CA SER A 55 6.23 -1.26 -3.35
C SER A 55 5.06 -0.60 -4.10
N CYS A 56 4.88 -0.99 -5.36
CA CYS A 56 3.72 -0.72 -6.18
C CYS A 56 3.05 -2.05 -6.56
N SER A 57 1.77 -2.19 -6.21
CA SER A 57 0.97 -3.37 -6.50
C SER A 57 -0.02 -3.09 -7.62
N ARG A 58 -0.02 -3.94 -8.67
CA ARG A 58 -0.85 -3.75 -9.86
C ARG A 58 -2.31 -4.05 -9.54
N LEU A 59 -3.21 -3.25 -10.11
CA LEU A 59 -4.64 -3.48 -10.09
C LEU A 59 -5.03 -4.29 -11.32
N GLY A 60 -5.72 -5.42 -11.11
CA GLY A 60 -6.24 -6.29 -12.17
C GLY A 60 -5.52 -7.63 -12.35
N ASP A 61 -4.22 -7.72 -12.03
CA ASP A 61 -3.44 -8.96 -12.25
C ASP A 61 -3.18 -9.76 -10.96
N ASP A 62 -3.04 -9.11 -9.80
CA ASP A 62 -2.53 -9.73 -8.55
C ASP A 62 -3.60 -9.90 -7.45
N TRP A 63 -4.88 -9.60 -7.71
CA TRP A 63 -5.95 -9.63 -6.70
C TRP A 63 -6.61 -11.01 -6.59
N SER A 64 -5.82 -12.09 -6.64
CA SER A 64 -6.31 -13.45 -6.43
C SER A 64 -6.76 -13.63 -4.96
N GLY A 65 -8.03 -13.33 -4.69
CA GLY A 65 -8.89 -13.90 -3.64
C GLY A 65 -8.57 -13.67 -2.15
N GLY A 66 -7.33 -13.35 -1.77
CA GLY A 66 -6.89 -13.40 -0.35
C GLY A 66 -6.74 -12.05 0.36
N SER A 67 -6.83 -10.93 -0.37
CA SER A 67 -6.55 -9.60 0.16
C SER A 67 -7.84 -8.78 0.19
N PRO A 68 -8.60 -8.75 1.31
CA PRO A 68 -9.83 -7.97 1.38
C PRO A 68 -9.50 -6.49 1.20
N ALA A 69 -9.86 -5.95 0.03
CA ALA A 69 -9.93 -4.52 -0.19
C ALA A 69 -11.15 -4.00 0.59
N ALA A 70 -10.91 -3.16 1.60
CA ALA A 70 -11.97 -2.48 2.32
C ALA A 70 -12.60 -1.41 1.40
N LEU A 71 -13.53 -1.83 0.55
CA LEU A 71 -14.46 -0.93 -0.13
C LEU A 71 -15.52 -0.48 0.88
N ARG A 72 -15.72 0.84 0.96
CA ARG A 72 -16.79 1.42 1.75
C ARG A 72 -18.11 1.10 1.04
N ALA A 73 -18.98 0.32 1.66
CA ALA A 73 -20.36 0.15 1.17
C ALA A 73 -21.10 1.49 1.30
N SER A 74 -21.88 1.84 0.27
CA SER A 74 -22.81 2.99 0.30
C SER A 74 -24.06 2.66 1.09
#